data_AF-X1AJZ0-F1
#
_entry.id   AF-X1AJZ0-F1
#
_cell.length_a   1.000
_cell.length_b   1.000
_cell.length_c   1.000
_cell.angle_alpha   90.00
_cell.angle_beta   90.00
_cell.angle_gamma   90.00
#
_symmetry.space_group_name_H-M   'P 1'
#
loop_
_entity.id
_entity.type
_entity.pdbx_description
1 polymer ?
#
loop_
_entity_poly.entity_id
_entity_poly.type
_entity_poly.pdbx_seq_one_letter_code
_entity_poly.pdbx_strand_id
1 'polypeptide(L)'
;MGDASGVGRRQIVVTELPYQTNKAALVEKIAELVKDKKISGISELRDESDRQGMRIVIELKKEAQSQQLLNNLYKYTSMQSAFFVNMLALVDGQPRVISLKEALQYYIDFRHEVITRRSRFELKKAKGRAHILEGLKIALDHIDRVITTIRKSRTAEAARQNLMAGFDLSQAQAQAILDMQLRRLANLERRKILDEYAEVVRTIAYLEDLLANPKRILLLIKEEVDELRSKNSDPRRTEISEQGVMEFVEADLIPHQRVVVTLSNRGFV
;
A
#
# COMPACT_ATOMS: atom_id res chain seq x y z
N MET A 1 -25.83 15.03 -20.58
CA MET A 1 -26.85 15.51 -21.54
C MET A 1 -26.21 16.63 -22.34
N GLY A 2 -25.83 16.34 -23.57
CA GLY A 2 -25.14 17.25 -24.48
C GLY A 2 -25.44 16.77 -25.88
N ASP A 3 -26.45 17.40 -26.49
CA ASP A 3 -26.92 17.12 -27.83
C ASP A 3 -25.90 17.67 -28.83
N ALA A 4 -25.32 16.80 -29.64
CA ALA A 4 -24.59 17.16 -30.85
C ALA A 4 -25.27 16.49 -32.04
N SER A 5 -25.90 17.32 -32.85
CA SER A 5 -26.67 17.02 -34.03
C SER A 5 -25.87 16.29 -35.11
N GLY A 6 -26.21 15.01 -35.30
CA GLY A 6 -26.14 14.26 -36.54
C GLY A 6 -27.25 13.22 -36.47
N VAL A 7 -27.84 12.79 -37.60
CA VAL A 7 -28.82 11.70 -37.62
C VAL A 7 -28.09 10.38 -37.32
N GLY A 8 -27.61 10.25 -36.09
CA GLY A 8 -26.77 9.19 -35.60
C GLY A 8 -27.64 8.08 -35.01
N ARG A 9 -27.34 6.84 -35.38
CA ARG A 9 -27.90 5.68 -34.70
C ARG A 9 -27.56 5.77 -33.21
N ARG A 10 -28.50 5.35 -32.34
CA ARG A 10 -28.26 5.27 -30.89
C ARG A 10 -27.11 4.30 -30.62
N GLN A 11 -26.31 4.59 -29.58
CA GLN A 11 -25.13 3.81 -29.25
C GLN A 11 -25.06 3.58 -27.73
N ILE A 12 -24.57 2.41 -27.32
CA ILE A 12 -24.11 2.15 -25.95
C ILE A 12 -22.60 2.13 -25.98
N VAL A 13 -21.97 2.94 -25.13
CA VAL A 13 -20.52 3.04 -25.02
C VAL A 13 -20.08 2.49 -23.68
N VAL A 14 -19.26 1.45 -23.70
CA VAL A 14 -18.69 0.82 -22.50
C VAL A 14 -17.27 1.31 -22.33
N THR A 15 -17.00 1.98 -21.21
CA THR A 15 -15.69 2.56 -20.88
C THR A 15 -14.91 1.74 -19.86
N GLU A 16 -15.60 0.92 -19.07
CA GLU A 16 -15.03 0.11 -18.01
C GLU A 16 -15.73 -1.26 -17.94
N LEU A 17 -15.02 -2.26 -17.41
CA LEU A 17 -15.55 -3.61 -17.21
C LEU A 17 -15.33 -4.07 -15.77
N PRO A 18 -16.13 -5.03 -15.29
CA PRO A 18 -15.93 -5.62 -13.98
C PRO A 18 -14.53 -6.21 -13.80
N TYR A 19 -14.11 -6.31 -12.53
CA TYR A 19 -12.82 -6.89 -12.16
C TYR A 19 -12.68 -8.32 -12.70
N GLN A 20 -11.51 -8.64 -13.25
CA GLN A 20 -11.18 -9.92 -13.88
C GLN A 20 -12.03 -10.32 -15.11
N THR A 21 -12.72 -9.37 -15.76
CA THR A 21 -13.43 -9.63 -17.02
C THR A 21 -12.49 -9.51 -18.23
N ASN A 22 -12.45 -10.56 -19.07
CA ASN A 22 -11.72 -10.52 -20.34
C ASN A 22 -12.56 -9.80 -21.41
N LYS A 23 -12.02 -8.69 -21.94
CA LYS A 23 -12.68 -7.88 -22.97
C LYS A 23 -12.97 -8.64 -24.26
N ALA A 24 -11.98 -9.36 -24.80
CA ALA A 24 -12.14 -10.07 -26.07
C ALA A 24 -13.20 -11.17 -25.97
N ALA A 25 -13.17 -11.95 -24.87
CA ALA A 25 -14.17 -12.97 -24.59
C ALA A 25 -15.58 -12.38 -24.42
N LEU A 26 -15.69 -11.18 -23.81
CA LEU A 26 -16.97 -10.49 -23.69
C LEU A 26 -17.54 -10.08 -25.07
N VAL A 27 -16.70 -9.49 -25.93
CA VAL A 27 -17.09 -9.07 -27.29
C VAL A 27 -17.52 -10.28 -28.13
N GLU A 28 -16.75 -11.37 -28.07
CA GLU A 28 -17.10 -12.64 -28.72
C GLU A 28 -18.44 -13.17 -28.20
N LYS A 29 -18.65 -13.15 -26.88
CA LYS A 29 -19.90 -13.61 -26.27
C LYS A 29 -21.11 -12.79 -26.72
N ILE A 30 -20.97 -11.47 -26.83
CA ILE A 30 -22.04 -10.61 -27.34
C ILE A 30 -22.34 -10.97 -28.80
N ALA A 31 -21.32 -11.19 -29.63
CA ALA A 31 -21.50 -11.57 -31.03
C ALA A 31 -22.25 -12.91 -31.18
N GLU A 32 -21.93 -13.90 -30.34
CA GLU A 32 -22.67 -15.17 -30.27
C GLU A 32 -24.14 -14.95 -29.90
N LEU A 33 -24.40 -14.16 -28.85
CA LEU A 33 -25.77 -13.91 -28.36
C LEU A 33 -26.64 -13.17 -29.40
N VAL A 34 -26.02 -12.31 -30.22
CA VAL A 34 -26.68 -11.65 -31.36
C VAL A 34 -26.97 -12.65 -32.47
N LYS A 35 -26.01 -13.53 -32.81
CA LYS A 35 -26.18 -14.58 -33.83
C LYS A 35 -27.30 -15.55 -33.45
N ASP A 36 -27.37 -15.94 -32.19
CA ASP A 36 -28.38 -16.85 -31.64
C ASP A 36 -29.74 -16.16 -31.40
N LYS A 37 -29.86 -14.87 -31.73
CA LYS A 37 -31.05 -14.03 -31.51
C LYS A 37 -31.53 -13.96 -30.05
N LYS A 38 -30.66 -14.30 -29.09
CA LYS A 38 -30.92 -14.09 -27.65
C LYS A 38 -30.91 -12.61 -27.29
N ILE A 39 -30.02 -11.86 -27.94
CA ILE A 39 -30.00 -10.40 -27.88
C ILE A 39 -30.34 -9.86 -29.27
N SER A 40 -31.33 -8.98 -29.35
CA SER A 40 -31.74 -8.32 -30.59
C SER A 40 -31.58 -6.81 -30.46
N GLY A 41 -31.59 -6.11 -31.60
CA GLY A 41 -31.47 -4.65 -31.62
C GLY A 41 -30.03 -4.11 -31.68
N ILE A 42 -29.01 -4.98 -31.71
CA ILE A 42 -27.63 -4.60 -32.05
C ILE A 42 -27.49 -4.58 -33.57
N SER A 43 -26.98 -3.46 -34.09
CA SER A 43 -26.61 -3.28 -35.50
C SER A 43 -25.15 -3.67 -35.73
N GLU A 44 -24.26 -3.19 -34.87
CA GLU A 44 -22.81 -3.39 -34.99
C GLU A 44 -22.16 -3.36 -33.61
N LEU A 45 -21.06 -4.11 -33.46
CA LEU A 45 -20.23 -4.16 -32.27
C LEU A 45 -18.77 -3.87 -32.67
N ARG A 46 -18.19 -2.81 -32.11
CA ARG A 46 -16.82 -2.39 -32.39
C ARG A 46 -16.02 -2.23 -31.10
N ASP A 47 -14.79 -2.73 -31.11
CA ASP A 47 -13.80 -2.43 -30.08
C ASP A 47 -12.91 -1.28 -30.59
N GLU A 48 -13.16 -0.08 -30.07
CA GLU A 48 -12.43 1.15 -30.38
C GLU A 48 -11.44 1.49 -29.25
N SER A 49 -11.02 0.49 -28.47
CA SER A 49 -10.03 0.68 -27.41
C SER A 49 -8.66 0.97 -27.99
N ASP A 50 -7.95 1.92 -27.38
CA ASP A 50 -6.61 2.32 -27.77
C ASP A 50 -5.66 2.40 -26.57
N ARG A 51 -4.54 3.10 -26.72
CA ARG A 51 -3.58 3.31 -25.61
C ARG A 51 -4.08 4.30 -24.56
N GLN A 52 -5.08 5.12 -24.88
CA GLN A 52 -5.64 6.14 -23.98
C GLN A 52 -6.80 5.61 -23.14
N GLY A 53 -7.49 4.56 -23.59
CA GLY A 53 -8.53 3.94 -22.79
C GLY A 53 -9.24 2.77 -23.47
N MET A 54 -10.04 2.07 -22.67
CA MET A 54 -10.97 1.07 -23.17
C MET A 54 -12.22 1.75 -23.72
N ARG A 55 -12.67 1.34 -24.91
CA ARG A 55 -13.92 1.83 -25.48
C ARG A 55 -14.56 0.77 -26.37
N ILE A 56 -15.66 0.18 -25.91
CA ILE A 56 -16.47 -0.75 -26.71
C ILE A 56 -17.74 0.00 -27.14
N VAL A 57 -18.01 0.02 -28.44
CA VAL A 57 -19.16 0.69 -29.03
C VAL A 57 -20.14 -0.36 -29.53
N ILE A 58 -21.37 -0.30 -29.02
CA ILE A 58 -22.49 -1.11 -29.47
C ILE A 58 -23.47 -0.18 -30.17
N GLU A 59 -23.58 -0.29 -31.49
CA GLU A 59 -24.56 0.47 -32.26
C GLU A 59 -25.91 -0.23 -32.25
N LEU A 60 -26.97 0.55 -32.06
CA LEU A 60 -28.34 0.04 -31.97
C LEU A 60 -29.06 0.22 -33.31
N LYS A 61 -29.97 -0.71 -33.60
CA LYS A 61 -30.95 -0.55 -34.69
C LYS A 61 -31.93 0.59 -34.37
N LYS A 62 -32.55 1.17 -35.40
CA LYS A 62 -33.40 2.37 -35.25
C LYS A 62 -34.59 2.14 -34.30
N GLU A 63 -35.12 0.93 -34.32
CA GLU A 63 -36.28 0.45 -33.55
C GLU A 63 -35.92 -0.08 -32.15
N ALA A 64 -34.63 -0.21 -31.82
CA ALA A 64 -34.20 -0.83 -30.57
C ALA A 64 -34.35 0.13 -29.37
N GLN A 65 -34.83 -0.41 -28.24
CA GLN A 65 -34.89 0.32 -26.97
C GLN A 65 -33.58 0.13 -26.18
N SER A 66 -32.86 1.23 -25.92
CA SER A 66 -31.53 1.19 -25.30
C SER A 66 -31.52 0.56 -23.91
N GLN A 67 -32.53 0.85 -23.09
CA GLN A 67 -32.60 0.33 -21.73
C GLN A 67 -32.79 -1.19 -21.70
N GLN A 68 -33.67 -1.72 -22.56
CA GLN A 68 -33.91 -3.15 -22.68
C GLN A 68 -32.64 -3.89 -23.15
N LEU A 69 -31.93 -3.32 -24.12
CA LEU A 69 -30.67 -3.89 -24.59
C LEU A 69 -29.62 -3.92 -23.48
N LEU A 70 -29.52 -2.84 -22.70
CA LEU A 70 -28.60 -2.76 -21.57
C LEU A 70 -28.93 -3.82 -20.49
N ASN A 71 -30.21 -3.99 -20.15
CA ASN A 71 -30.66 -5.02 -19.21
C ASN A 71 -30.31 -6.44 -19.72
N ASN A 72 -30.53 -6.70 -21.02
CA ASN A 72 -30.15 -7.98 -21.64
C ASN A 72 -28.63 -8.21 -21.62
N LEU A 73 -27.82 -7.18 -21.88
CA LEU A 73 -26.37 -7.26 -21.78
C LEU A 73 -25.94 -7.58 -20.35
N TYR A 74 -26.51 -6.93 -19.33
CA TYR A 74 -26.22 -7.25 -17.94
C TYR A 74 -26.64 -8.67 -17.53
N LYS A 75 -27.78 -9.16 -18.03
CA LYS A 75 -28.28 -10.50 -17.68
C LYS A 75 -27.49 -11.64 -18.33
N TYR A 76 -27.11 -11.49 -19.60
CA TYR A 76 -26.55 -12.59 -20.40
C TYR A 76 -25.04 -12.52 -20.61
N THR A 77 -24.37 -11.47 -20.12
CA THR A 77 -22.93 -11.27 -20.31
C THR A 77 -22.21 -10.94 -19.00
N SER A 78 -20.89 -11.00 -19.02
CA SER A 78 -20.04 -10.64 -17.87
C SER A 78 -19.87 -9.13 -17.65
N MET A 79 -20.74 -8.30 -18.24
CA MET A 79 -20.80 -6.86 -17.94
C MET A 79 -21.31 -6.57 -16.53
N GLN A 80 -22.02 -7.53 -15.93
CA GLN A 80 -22.40 -7.52 -14.53
C GLN A 80 -22.04 -8.88 -13.93
N SER A 81 -21.36 -8.89 -12.79
CA SER A 81 -20.95 -10.12 -12.10
C SER A 81 -21.11 -9.98 -10.59
N ALA A 82 -21.30 -11.11 -9.93
CA ALA A 82 -21.27 -11.18 -8.47
C ALA A 82 -19.84 -11.40 -7.99
N PHE A 83 -19.39 -10.60 -7.03
CA PHE A 83 -18.11 -10.79 -6.36
C PHE A 83 -18.34 -11.31 -4.95
N PHE A 84 -17.95 -12.55 -4.68
CA PHE A 84 -18.09 -13.17 -3.37
C PHE A 84 -16.88 -12.84 -2.50
N VAL A 85 -17.10 -12.04 -1.45
CA VAL A 85 -16.05 -11.64 -0.50
C VAL A 85 -15.88 -12.72 0.56
N ASN A 86 -14.68 -13.30 0.66
CA ASN A 86 -14.28 -14.16 1.77
C ASN A 86 -12.89 -13.75 2.27
N MET A 87 -12.84 -13.07 3.42
CA MET A 87 -11.59 -12.63 4.04
C MET A 87 -10.93 -13.79 4.81
N LEU A 88 -10.25 -14.67 4.09
CA LEU A 88 -9.50 -15.80 4.64
C LEU A 88 -8.01 -15.46 4.75
N ALA A 89 -7.41 -15.68 5.91
CA ALA A 89 -5.97 -15.46 6.14
C ALA A 89 -5.39 -16.53 7.08
N LEU A 90 -4.06 -16.63 7.11
CA LEU A 90 -3.35 -17.43 8.11
C LEU A 90 -3.12 -16.57 9.35
N VAL A 91 -3.68 -17.01 10.48
CA VAL A 91 -3.41 -16.44 11.80
C VAL A 91 -2.70 -17.51 12.61
N ASP A 92 -1.48 -17.23 13.05
CA ASP A 92 -0.62 -18.19 13.78
C ASP A 92 -0.46 -19.53 13.05
N GLY A 93 -0.33 -19.46 11.71
CA GLY A 93 -0.17 -20.63 10.84
C GLY A 93 -1.45 -21.42 10.56
N GLN A 94 -2.60 -20.99 11.08
CA GLN A 94 -3.89 -21.65 10.86
C GLN A 94 -4.82 -20.82 9.97
N PRO A 95 -5.52 -21.42 8.99
CA PRO A 95 -6.46 -20.71 8.15
C PRO A 95 -7.70 -20.29 8.94
N ARG A 96 -7.99 -18.99 8.97
CA ARG A 96 -9.15 -18.41 9.66
C ARG A 96 -9.83 -17.37 8.76
N VAL A 97 -11.16 -17.40 8.75
CA VAL A 97 -11.96 -16.30 8.21
C VAL A 97 -11.95 -15.18 9.24
N ILE A 98 -11.59 -13.98 8.82
CA ILE A 98 -11.41 -12.81 9.69
C ILE A 98 -12.27 -11.65 9.20
N SER A 99 -12.69 -10.80 10.13
CA SER A 99 -13.34 -9.53 9.84
C SER A 99 -12.34 -8.44 9.45
N LEU A 100 -12.83 -7.34 8.88
CA LEU A 100 -12.00 -6.17 8.57
C LEU A 100 -11.34 -5.60 9.84
N LYS A 101 -12.05 -5.60 10.97
CA LYS A 101 -11.52 -5.15 12.26
C LYS A 101 -10.34 -6.01 12.70
N GLU A 102 -10.48 -7.34 12.61
CA GLU A 102 -9.40 -8.27 12.96
C GLU A 102 -8.20 -8.09 12.03
N ALA A 103 -8.43 -7.96 10.71
CA ALA A 103 -7.35 -7.73 9.75
C ALA A 103 -6.54 -6.46 10.08
N LEU A 104 -7.22 -5.36 10.40
CA LEU A 104 -6.58 -4.11 10.81
C LEU A 104 -5.84 -4.25 12.15
N GLN A 105 -6.41 -4.98 13.10
CA GLN A 105 -5.77 -5.22 14.39
C GLN A 105 -4.48 -6.04 14.23
N TYR A 106 -4.52 -7.15 13.49
CA TYR A 106 -3.33 -7.96 13.22
C TYR A 106 -2.24 -7.16 12.51
N TYR A 107 -2.61 -6.26 11.58
CA TYR A 107 -1.66 -5.35 10.95
C TYR A 107 -0.99 -4.44 11.98
N ILE A 108 -1.76 -3.80 12.87
CA ILE A 108 -1.23 -2.90 13.90
C ILE A 108 -0.31 -3.65 14.87
N ASP A 109 -0.72 -4.84 15.31
CA ASP A 109 0.06 -5.67 16.24
C ASP A 109 1.40 -6.08 15.61
N PHE A 110 1.37 -6.51 14.34
CA PHE A 110 2.58 -6.81 13.59
C PHE A 110 3.48 -5.58 13.42
N ARG A 111 2.92 -4.40 13.12
CA ARG A 111 3.70 -3.15 13.05
C ARG A 111 4.34 -2.81 14.39
N HIS A 112 3.62 -2.98 15.49
CA HIS A 112 4.16 -2.75 16.83
C HIS A 112 5.36 -3.67 17.11
N GLU A 113 5.26 -4.95 16.77
CA GLU A 113 6.37 -5.90 16.92
C GLU A 113 7.58 -5.50 16.05
N VAL A 114 7.36 -5.19 14.77
CA VAL A 114 8.42 -4.79 13.83
C VAL A 114 9.15 -3.55 14.33
N ILE A 115 8.42 -2.51 14.76
CA ILE A 115 9.02 -1.29 15.29
C ILE A 115 9.79 -1.59 16.57
N THR A 116 9.23 -2.38 17.47
CA THR A 116 9.93 -2.78 18.71
C THR A 116 11.24 -3.49 18.41
N ARG A 117 11.25 -4.43 17.46
CA ARG A 117 12.45 -5.15 17.03
C ARG A 117 13.47 -4.21 16.38
N ARG A 118 13.03 -3.33 15.48
CA ARG A 118 13.88 -2.30 14.84
C ARG A 118 14.52 -1.38 15.88
N SER A 119 13.72 -0.81 16.79
CA SER A 119 14.19 0.12 17.81
C SER A 119 15.15 -0.54 18.80
N ARG A 120 14.93 -1.82 19.19
CA ARG A 120 15.89 -2.56 20.03
C ARG A 120 17.22 -2.79 19.32
N PHE A 121 17.19 -3.12 18.03
CA PHE A 121 18.39 -3.29 17.23
C PHE A 121 19.19 -1.97 17.12
N GLU A 122 18.50 -0.88 16.79
CA GLU A 122 19.09 0.45 16.71
C GLU A 122 19.64 0.91 18.07
N LEU A 123 18.90 0.68 19.16
CA LEU A 123 19.34 1.01 20.52
C LEU A 123 20.63 0.28 20.89
N LYS A 124 20.72 -1.02 20.60
CA LYS A 124 21.94 -1.81 20.85
C LYS A 124 23.13 -1.25 20.08
N LYS A 125 22.93 -0.89 18.81
CA LYS A 125 23.97 -0.30 17.95
C LYS A 125 24.40 1.08 18.47
N ALA A 126 23.44 1.92 18.85
CA ALA A 126 23.67 3.26 19.39
C ALA A 126 24.43 3.20 20.72
N LYS A 127 24.03 2.33 21.66
CA LYS A 127 24.75 2.10 22.93
C LYS A 127 26.18 1.63 22.71
N GLY A 128 26.40 0.68 21.78
CA GLY A 128 27.74 0.24 21.40
C GLY A 128 28.60 1.39 20.85
N ARG A 129 28.01 2.27 20.04
CA ARG A 129 28.71 3.45 19.51
C ARG A 129 29.02 4.48 20.60
N ALA A 130 28.04 4.80 21.46
CA ALA A 130 28.20 5.72 22.58
C ALA A 130 29.32 5.27 23.52
N HIS A 131 29.38 3.97 23.83
CA HIS A 131 30.43 3.37 24.64
C HIS A 131 31.84 3.64 24.09
N ILE A 132 32.03 3.49 22.78
CA ILE A 132 33.33 3.78 22.13
C ILE A 132 33.63 5.29 22.16
N LEU A 133 32.65 6.14 21.84
CA LEU A 133 32.81 7.59 21.83
C LEU A 133 33.11 8.14 23.23
N GLU A 134 32.55 7.57 24.29
CA GLU A 134 32.85 7.90 25.68
C GLU A 134 34.32 7.60 26.01
N GLY A 135 34.84 6.44 25.60
CA GLY A 135 36.25 6.10 25.77
C GLY A 135 37.17 7.06 25.02
N LEU A 136 36.82 7.41 23.77
CA LEU A 136 37.57 8.39 22.97
C LEU A 136 37.54 9.79 23.60
N LYS A 137 36.39 10.21 24.16
CA LYS A 137 36.26 11.48 24.88
C LYS A 137 37.19 11.53 26.09
N ILE A 138 37.17 10.50 26.95
CA ILE A 138 38.08 10.39 28.10
C ILE A 138 39.54 10.47 27.65
N ALA A 139 39.88 9.79 26.54
CA ALA A 139 41.23 9.80 26.00
C ALA A 139 41.67 11.19 25.51
N LEU A 140 40.77 11.92 24.85
CA LEU A 140 41.02 13.28 24.35
C LEU A 140 41.14 14.30 25.50
N ASP A 141 40.38 14.12 26.57
CA ASP A 141 40.44 14.96 27.77
C ASP A 141 41.75 14.74 28.56
N HIS A 142 42.38 13.57 28.44
CA HIS A 142 43.62 13.19 29.14
C HIS A 142 44.76 12.76 28.20
N ILE A 143 44.88 13.41 27.04
CA ILE A 143 45.73 12.94 25.94
C ILE A 143 47.21 12.72 26.31
N ASP A 144 47.81 13.64 27.06
CA ASP A 144 49.24 13.53 27.44
C ASP A 144 49.50 12.29 28.30
N ARG A 145 48.55 11.99 29.20
CA ARG A 145 48.61 10.84 30.11
C ARG A 145 48.41 9.53 29.34
N VAL A 146 47.50 9.52 28.35
CA VAL A 146 47.28 8.40 27.43
C VAL A 146 48.53 8.13 26.59
N ILE A 147 49.10 9.16 25.95
CA ILE A 147 50.33 9.02 25.14
C ILE A 147 51.49 8.51 26.00
N THR A 148 51.65 9.03 27.22
CA THR A 148 52.69 8.58 28.14
C THR A 148 52.52 7.10 28.50
N THR A 149 51.29 6.66 28.76
CA THR A 149 50.96 5.27 29.08
C THR A 149 51.27 4.34 27.90
N ILE A 150 50.93 4.76 26.68
CA ILE A 150 51.23 4.00 25.46
C ILE A 150 52.74 3.93 25.23
N ARG A 151 53.47 5.05 25.32
CA ARG A 151 54.93 5.10 25.12
C ARG A 151 55.73 4.30 26.14
N LYS A 152 55.25 4.17 27.37
CA LYS A 152 55.88 3.35 28.43
C LYS A 152 55.63 1.85 28.26
N SER A 153 54.63 1.47 27.48
CA SER A 153 54.24 0.08 27.29
C SER A 153 55.09 -0.58 26.20
N ARG A 154 55.56 -1.82 26.45
CA ARG A 154 56.45 -2.54 25.53
C ARG A 154 55.74 -3.17 24.33
N THR A 155 54.43 -3.44 24.45
CA THR A 155 53.61 -4.07 23.42
C THR A 155 52.24 -3.42 23.36
N ALA A 156 51.52 -3.59 22.25
CA ALA A 156 50.14 -3.10 22.11
C ALA A 156 49.20 -3.72 23.15
N GLU A 157 49.37 -5.01 23.46
CA GLU A 157 48.60 -5.69 24.51
C GLU A 157 48.86 -5.12 25.90
N ALA A 158 50.12 -4.82 26.24
CA ALA A 158 50.46 -4.16 27.50
C ALA A 158 49.88 -2.75 27.57
N ALA A 159 49.93 -1.99 26.46
CA ALA A 159 49.33 -0.67 26.38
C ALA A 159 47.80 -0.73 26.59
N ARG A 160 47.13 -1.70 25.98
CA ARG A 160 45.69 -1.93 26.13
C ARG A 160 45.32 -2.22 27.59
N GLN A 161 46.03 -3.13 28.26
CA GLN A 161 45.79 -3.46 29.67
C GLN A 161 46.03 -2.26 30.58
N ASN A 162 47.09 -1.50 30.35
CA ASN A 162 47.40 -0.30 31.12
C ASN A 162 46.37 0.83 30.92
N LEU A 163 45.84 0.99 29.70
CA LEU A 163 44.75 1.94 29.43
C LEU A 163 43.44 1.50 30.10
N MET A 164 43.13 0.21 30.10
CA MET A 164 41.96 -0.33 30.80
C MET A 164 42.05 -0.07 32.31
N ALA A 165 43.17 -0.43 32.95
CA ALA A 165 43.35 -0.29 34.39
C ALA A 165 43.52 1.18 34.84
N GLY A 166 44.15 2.02 34.01
CA GLY A 166 44.47 3.40 34.38
C GLY A 166 43.35 4.42 34.15
N PHE A 167 42.33 4.05 33.38
CA PHE A 167 41.22 4.94 33.00
C PHE A 167 39.84 4.28 33.11
N ASP A 168 39.75 3.11 33.76
CA ASP A 168 38.54 2.29 33.92
C ASP A 168 37.81 2.03 32.59
N LEU A 169 38.59 1.75 31.54
CA LEU A 169 38.08 1.54 30.19
C LEU A 169 37.84 0.05 29.93
N SER A 170 36.80 -0.24 29.16
CA SER A 170 36.61 -1.58 28.59
C SER A 170 37.67 -1.92 27.54
N GLN A 171 37.82 -3.21 27.24
CA GLN A 171 38.70 -3.68 26.17
C GLN A 171 38.41 -3.02 24.81
N ALA A 172 37.12 -2.85 24.46
CA ALA A 172 36.73 -2.27 23.17
C ALA A 172 37.07 -0.77 23.09
N GLN A 173 36.90 -0.02 24.19
CA GLN A 173 37.30 1.38 24.27
C GLN A 173 38.82 1.54 24.20
N ALA A 174 39.57 0.75 24.98
CA ALA A 174 41.02 0.78 24.96
C ALA A 174 41.58 0.46 23.57
N GLN A 175 41.01 -0.53 22.89
CA GLN A 175 41.36 -0.84 21.50
C GLN A 175 41.08 0.34 20.56
N ALA A 176 39.89 0.95 20.66
CA ALA A 176 39.54 2.10 19.82
C ALA A 176 40.46 3.32 20.04
N ILE A 177 40.99 3.50 21.25
CA ILE A 177 41.98 4.54 21.58
C ILE A 177 43.34 4.21 20.94
N LEU A 178 43.78 2.95 20.97
CA LEU A 178 45.01 2.53 20.31
C LEU A 178 44.93 2.67 18.78
N ASP A 179 43.76 2.42 18.20
CA ASP A 179 43.50 2.57 16.76
C ASP A 179 43.26 4.04 16.35
N MET A 180 43.31 4.97 17.29
CA MET A 180 43.08 6.38 17.04
C MET A 180 44.24 6.99 16.24
N GLN A 181 43.92 7.65 15.13
CA GLN A 181 44.89 8.37 14.32
C GLN A 181 45.19 9.75 14.91
N LEU A 182 46.47 10.18 14.89
CA LEU A 182 46.92 11.47 15.44
C LEU A 182 46.17 12.69 14.90
N ARG A 183 45.65 12.64 13.67
CA ARG A 183 44.82 13.71 13.09
C ARG A 183 43.56 14.02 13.90
N ARG A 184 43.03 13.04 14.65
CA ARG A 184 41.84 13.21 15.51
C ARG A 184 42.07 14.13 16.70
N LEU A 185 43.33 14.46 17.00
CA LEU A 185 43.70 15.41 18.06
C LEU A 185 43.44 16.86 17.66
N ALA A 186 43.26 17.15 16.37
CA ALA A 186 42.92 18.49 15.92
C ALA A 186 41.59 18.95 16.53
N ASN A 187 41.51 20.23 16.94
CA ASN A 187 40.34 20.78 17.62
C ASN A 187 39.01 20.54 16.88
N LEU A 188 39.02 20.59 15.54
CA LEU A 188 37.84 20.34 14.72
C LEU A 188 37.38 18.87 14.81
N GLU A 189 38.32 17.92 14.76
CA GLU A 189 38.01 16.49 14.84
C GLU A 189 37.54 16.09 16.25
N ARG A 190 38.12 16.70 17.29
CA ARG A 190 37.61 16.56 18.67
C ARG A 190 36.16 17.03 18.79
N ARG A 191 35.82 18.20 18.23
CA ARG A 191 34.43 18.71 18.24
C ARG A 191 33.47 17.74 17.56
N LYS A 192 33.82 17.22 16.38
CA LYS A 192 32.98 16.22 15.67
C LYS A 192 32.68 14.99 16.52
N ILE A 193 33.65 14.49 17.30
CA ILE A 193 33.44 13.34 18.20
C ILE A 193 32.46 13.69 19.33
N LEU A 194 32.56 14.89 19.89
CA LEU A 194 31.66 15.36 20.94
C LEU A 194 30.24 15.58 20.40
N ASP A 195 30.12 16.17 19.21
CA ASP A 195 28.84 16.40 18.54
C ASP A 195 28.18 15.05 18.19
N GLU A 196 28.94 14.10 17.63
CA GLU A 196 28.47 12.74 17.35
C GLU A 196 28.00 12.05 18.64
N TYR A 197 28.76 12.16 19.74
CA TYR A 197 28.35 11.60 21.03
C TYR A 197 27.03 12.20 21.52
N ALA A 198 26.88 13.52 21.44
CA ALA A 198 25.66 14.20 21.85
C ALA A 198 24.44 13.81 20.99
N GLU A 199 24.64 13.59 19.69
CA GLU A 199 23.61 13.04 18.80
C GLU A 199 23.22 11.62 19.19
N VAL A 200 24.19 10.73 19.37
CA VAL A 200 23.94 9.33 19.72
C VAL A 200 23.23 9.22 21.08
N VAL A 201 23.60 10.03 22.06
CA VAL A 201 22.92 10.07 23.37
C VAL A 201 21.46 10.52 23.23
N ARG A 202 21.18 11.54 22.39
CA ARG A 202 19.80 11.96 22.08
C ARG A 202 19.01 10.82 21.42
N THR A 203 19.61 10.10 20.48
CA THR A 203 18.99 8.94 19.84
C THR A 203 18.70 7.81 20.83
N ILE A 204 19.64 7.51 21.75
CA ILE A 204 19.44 6.51 22.80
C ILE A 204 18.25 6.89 23.68
N ALA A 205 18.20 8.13 24.17
CA ALA A 205 17.11 8.61 25.01
C ALA A 205 15.74 8.52 24.32
N TYR A 206 15.68 8.90 23.03
CA TYR A 206 14.47 8.75 22.22
C TYR A 206 14.04 7.28 22.08
N LEU A 207 14.98 6.39 21.75
CA LEU A 207 14.69 4.96 21.57
C LEU A 207 14.29 4.25 22.88
N GLU A 208 14.90 4.63 24.00
CA GLU A 208 14.53 4.12 25.33
C GLU A 208 13.12 4.56 25.71
N ASP A 209 12.78 5.82 25.52
CA ASP A 209 11.44 6.33 25.78
C ASP A 209 10.39 5.73 24.84
N LEU A 210 10.72 5.54 23.56
CA LEU A 210 9.85 4.85 22.60
C LEU A 210 9.56 3.41 23.02
N LEU A 211 10.58 2.67 23.50
CA LEU A 211 10.43 1.29 23.95
C LEU A 211 9.75 1.17 25.32
N ALA A 212 9.83 2.20 26.16
CA ALA A 212 9.16 2.23 27.47
C ALA A 212 7.66 2.51 27.37
N ASN A 213 7.23 3.25 26.35
CA ASN A 213 5.86 3.72 26.21
C ASN A 213 5.15 3.14 24.97
N PRO A 214 4.29 2.10 25.12
CA PRO A 214 3.55 1.50 24.00
C PRO A 214 2.69 2.50 23.21
N LYS A 215 2.17 3.53 23.88
CA LYS A 215 1.40 4.61 23.23
C LYS A 215 2.24 5.40 22.22
N ARG A 216 3.54 5.60 22.48
CA ARG A 216 4.43 6.31 21.54
C ARG A 216 4.67 5.49 20.28
N ILE A 217 4.74 4.16 20.41
CA ILE A 217 4.82 3.26 19.25
C ILE A 217 3.55 3.39 18.39
N LEU A 218 2.37 3.43 19.00
CA LEU A 218 1.11 3.63 18.25
C LEU A 218 1.06 4.98 17.53
N LEU A 219 1.55 6.06 18.16
CA LEU A 219 1.67 7.36 17.51
C LEU A 219 2.63 7.32 16.32
N LEU A 220 3.78 6.67 16.49
CA LEU A 220 4.75 6.50 15.40
C LEU A 220 4.16 5.67 14.24
N ILE A 221 3.41 4.60 14.53
CA ILE A 221 2.71 3.83 13.50
C ILE A 221 1.75 4.72 12.71
N LYS A 222 1.00 5.58 13.40
CA LYS A 222 0.08 6.52 12.76
C LYS A 222 0.84 7.49 11.85
N GLU A 223 1.92 8.09 12.33
CA GLU A 223 2.77 9.01 11.54
C GLU A 223 3.34 8.32 10.30
N GLU A 224 3.88 7.11 10.43
CA GLU A 224 4.40 6.32 9.30
C GLU A 224 3.29 5.99 8.28
N VAL A 225 2.09 5.65 8.73
CA VAL A 225 0.94 5.36 7.85
C VAL A 225 0.45 6.62 7.13
N ASP A 226 0.41 7.76 7.81
CA ASP A 226 0.05 9.04 7.20
C ASP A 226 1.10 9.48 6.15
N GLU A 227 2.38 9.23 6.42
CA GLU A 227 3.44 9.44 5.44
C GLU A 227 3.27 8.51 4.23
N LEU A 228 2.99 7.23 4.44
CA LEU A 228 2.72 6.28 3.36
C LEU A 228 1.51 6.69 2.52
N ARG A 229 0.44 7.18 3.17
CA ARG A 229 -0.74 7.70 2.49
C ARG A 229 -0.38 8.91 1.62
N SER A 230 0.34 9.89 2.15
CA SER A 230 0.70 11.09 1.38
C SER A 230 1.58 10.78 0.17
N LYS A 231 2.43 9.75 0.24
CA LYS A 231 3.29 9.33 -0.86
C LYS A 231 2.60 8.46 -1.90
N ASN A 232 1.64 7.61 -1.50
CA ASN A 232 1.12 6.54 -2.36
C ASN A 232 -0.40 6.56 -2.56
N SER A 233 -1.12 7.58 -2.12
CA SER A 233 -2.58 7.63 -2.30
C SER A 233 -2.98 7.91 -3.75
N ASP A 234 -4.05 7.27 -4.21
CA ASP A 234 -4.74 7.55 -5.46
C ASP A 234 -6.24 7.86 -5.23
N PRO A 235 -6.89 8.61 -6.13
CA PRO A 235 -8.32 8.86 -6.04
C PRO A 235 -9.11 7.57 -6.28
N ARG A 236 -10.29 7.47 -5.65
CA ARG A 236 -11.19 6.34 -5.84
C ARG A 236 -11.64 6.26 -7.29
N ARG A 237 -11.52 5.08 -7.90
CA ARG A 237 -11.96 4.80 -9.28
C ARG A 237 -13.39 4.26 -9.33
N THR A 238 -13.79 3.45 -8.35
CA THR A 238 -15.10 2.80 -8.31
C THR A 238 -16.11 3.61 -7.50
N GLU A 239 -17.29 3.84 -8.07
CA GLU A 239 -18.44 4.43 -7.38
C GLU A 239 -19.27 3.36 -6.65
N ILE A 240 -19.81 3.69 -5.48
CA ILE A 240 -20.73 2.83 -4.74
C ILE A 240 -22.12 3.48 -4.78
N SER A 241 -23.06 2.81 -5.44
CA SER A 241 -24.47 3.20 -5.46
C SER A 241 -25.25 2.45 -4.37
N GLU A 242 -26.19 3.13 -3.71
CA GLU A 242 -27.11 2.52 -2.73
C GLU A 242 -28.24 1.73 -3.40
N GLN A 243 -28.45 1.93 -4.70
CA GLN A 243 -29.39 1.12 -5.47
C GLN A 243 -28.80 -0.30 -5.57
N GLY A 244 -29.42 -1.24 -4.85
CA GLY A 244 -29.05 -2.65 -4.90
C GLY A 244 -29.08 -3.19 -6.33
N VAL A 245 -28.49 -4.36 -6.53
CA VAL A 245 -28.51 -5.07 -7.82
C VAL A 245 -29.96 -5.16 -8.30
N MET A 246 -30.30 -4.47 -9.39
CA MET A 246 -31.61 -4.67 -10.02
C MET A 246 -31.64 -6.10 -10.56
N GLU A 247 -32.36 -6.99 -9.87
CA GLU A 247 -32.75 -8.26 -10.47
C GLU A 247 -33.79 -7.97 -11.55
N PHE A 248 -33.39 -8.14 -12.81
CA PHE A 248 -34.29 -7.92 -13.94
C PHE A 248 -35.31 -9.06 -14.03
N VAL A 249 -36.59 -8.73 -13.94
CA VAL A 249 -37.69 -9.66 -14.20
C VAL A 249 -37.77 -9.89 -15.72
N GLU A 250 -38.29 -11.03 -16.18
CA GLU A 250 -38.44 -11.29 -17.62
C GLU A 250 -39.22 -10.19 -18.36
N ALA A 251 -40.19 -9.55 -17.68
CA ALA A 251 -40.95 -8.42 -18.22
C ALA A 251 -40.06 -7.21 -18.55
N ASP A 252 -38.99 -6.97 -17.78
CA ASP A 252 -38.06 -5.84 -17.99
C ASP A 252 -37.14 -6.05 -19.20
N LEU A 253 -37.17 -7.26 -19.78
CA LEU A 253 -36.43 -7.63 -20.99
C LEU A 253 -37.29 -7.54 -22.25
N ILE A 254 -38.58 -7.19 -22.13
CA ILE A 254 -39.54 -7.07 -23.23
C ILE A 254 -39.76 -5.58 -23.53
N PRO A 255 -39.81 -5.15 -24.80
CA PRO A 255 -39.98 -3.75 -25.13
C PRO A 255 -41.38 -3.27 -24.73
N HIS A 256 -41.48 -2.11 -24.08
CA HIS A 256 -42.76 -1.45 -23.88
C HIS A 256 -43.27 -0.89 -25.21
N GLN A 257 -44.29 -1.53 -25.77
CA GLN A 257 -44.97 -1.08 -26.98
C GLN A 257 -46.32 -0.47 -26.60
N ARG A 258 -46.64 0.70 -27.16
CA ARG A 258 -48.00 1.26 -27.06
C ARG A 258 -48.89 0.49 -28.02
N VAL A 259 -49.69 -0.43 -27.48
CA VAL A 259 -50.68 -1.19 -28.23
C VAL A 259 -52.07 -0.69 -27.89
N VAL A 260 -52.94 -0.63 -28.90
CA VAL A 260 -54.38 -0.44 -28.70
C VAL A 260 -55.01 -1.80 -28.86
N VAL A 261 -55.64 -2.30 -27.80
CA VAL A 261 -56.39 -3.57 -27.83
C VAL A 261 -57.85 -3.23 -28.10
N THR A 262 -58.39 -3.69 -29.23
CA THR A 262 -59.77 -3.41 -29.63
C THR A 262 -60.62 -4.67 -29.50
N LEU A 263 -61.56 -4.67 -28.58
CA LEU A 263 -62.55 -5.74 -28.44
C LEU A 263 -63.79 -5.40 -29.27
N SER A 264 -64.15 -6.27 -30.22
CA SER A 264 -65.39 -6.14 -30.98
C SER A 264 -66.59 -6.75 -30.24
N ASN A 265 -67.81 -6.31 -30.55
CA ASN A 265 -69.06 -6.91 -30.02
C ASN A 265 -69.22 -8.40 -30.37
N ARG A 266 -68.44 -8.93 -31.32
CA ARG A 266 -68.42 -10.35 -31.70
C ARG A 266 -67.35 -11.17 -30.98
N GLY A 267 -66.63 -10.57 -30.03
CA GLY A 267 -65.62 -11.26 -29.22
C GLY A 267 -64.25 -11.40 -29.87
N PHE A 268 -63.99 -10.74 -30.99
CA PHE A 268 -62.62 -10.64 -31.54
C PHE A 268 -61.80 -9.64 -30.72
N VAL A 269 -60.61 -10.09 -30.30
CA VAL A 269 -59.54 -9.33 -29.63
C VAL A 269 -58.43 -9.06 -30.64
#